data_AF-A0A820MY74-F1
#
_entry.id   AF-A0A820MY74-F1
#
_cell.length_a   1.000
_cell.length_b   1.000
_cell.length_c   1.000
_cell.angle_alpha   90.00
_cell.angle_beta   90.00
_cell.angle_gamma   90.00
#
_symmetry.space_group_name_H-M   'P 1'
#
loop_
_entity.id
_entity.type
_entity.pdbx_description
1 polymer ?
#
loop_
_entity_poly.entity_id
_entity_poly.type
_entity_poly.pdbx_seq_one_letter_code
_entity_poly.pdbx_strand_id
1 'polypeptide(L)'
;MLTRIVKCDLHAVRDMQSLNETHQLIRKLTRPIGEIAALLQENIHLAEQHKNKVLTKANDITPNRIPQKVAEVVLLEYPRTICTSKKFSKVVKVNDEMKVDYIVQCHRHCYLQGVEQEVINNPILKHCRAIDKITGICKRCQCEWNNHIHVTYEFKKHLTYREITNERSSNSSQNIFSRIDRRIAQLKQEQEIIRHICAKLTLFLRANSINPTNEDIIEYINHFIREEKEKQNAGDNNEQIIIGLQNLIKEYQDEINLFKSNVDNQANT
;
A
#
# COMPACT_ATOMS: atom_id res chain seq x y z
N MET A 1 -45.67 1.29 -12.31
CA MET A 1 -44.24 1.02 -12.04
C MET A 1 -43.39 1.05 -13.31
N LEU A 2 -43.81 0.41 -14.40
CA LEU A 2 -43.12 0.42 -15.70
C LEU A 2 -42.98 1.81 -16.36
N THR A 3 -43.93 2.72 -16.15
CA THR A 3 -43.93 4.08 -16.71
C THR A 3 -42.88 5.03 -16.13
N ARG A 4 -42.26 4.69 -14.99
CA ARG A 4 -41.21 5.51 -14.36
C ARG A 4 -39.81 5.16 -14.86
N ILE A 5 -39.62 3.92 -15.34
CA ILE A 5 -38.37 3.41 -15.91
C ILE A 5 -38.10 4.03 -17.30
N VAL A 6 -39.17 4.29 -18.06
CA VAL A 6 -39.09 4.88 -19.42
C VAL A 6 -38.76 6.38 -19.40
N LYS A 7 -38.82 7.04 -18.23
CA LYS A 7 -38.52 8.49 -18.07
C LYS A 7 -37.12 8.81 -17.57
N CYS A 8 -36.30 7.81 -17.26
CA CYS A 8 -34.88 8.06 -16.99
C CYS A 8 -34.16 8.15 -18.34
N ASP A 9 -33.59 9.31 -18.65
CA ASP A 9 -32.79 9.48 -19.86
C ASP A 9 -31.71 8.40 -19.91
N LEU A 10 -31.60 7.70 -21.04
CA LEU A 10 -30.64 6.61 -21.27
C LEU A 10 -29.18 7.03 -20.99
N HIS A 11 -28.91 8.35 -21.01
CA HIS A 11 -27.66 8.97 -20.62
C HIS A 11 -27.31 8.79 -19.14
N ALA A 12 -28.28 8.94 -18.23
CA ALA A 12 -28.06 8.85 -16.78
C ALA A 12 -27.61 7.44 -16.33
N VAL A 13 -27.99 6.39 -17.07
CA VAL A 13 -27.60 5.00 -16.77
C VAL A 13 -26.15 4.74 -17.15
N ARG A 14 -25.68 5.29 -18.28
CA ARG A 14 -24.29 5.11 -18.74
C ARG A 14 -23.30 5.86 -17.86
N ASP A 15 -23.66 7.07 -17.43
CA ASP A 15 -22.81 7.86 -16.54
C ASP A 15 -22.70 7.18 -15.16
N MET A 16 -23.79 6.64 -14.64
CA MET A 16 -23.80 5.86 -13.40
C MET A 16 -22.97 4.58 -13.51
N GLN A 17 -23.01 3.89 -14.66
CA GLN A 17 -22.18 2.72 -14.91
C GLN A 17 -20.68 3.09 -14.93
N SER A 18 -20.32 4.15 -15.66
CA SER A 18 -18.94 4.64 -15.76
C SER A 18 -18.37 5.08 -14.40
N LEU A 19 -19.19 5.75 -13.57
CA LEU A 19 -18.83 6.11 -12.20
C LEU A 19 -18.59 4.87 -11.32
N ASN A 20 -19.45 3.86 -11.45
CA ASN A 20 -19.28 2.61 -10.70
C ASN A 20 -18.02 1.84 -11.14
N GLU A 21 -17.72 1.78 -12.44
CA GLU A 21 -16.49 1.16 -12.96
C GLU A 21 -15.24 1.90 -12.48
N THR A 22 -15.26 3.24 -12.52
CA THR A 22 -14.17 4.08 -12.00
C THR A 22 -13.95 3.87 -10.51
N HIS A 23 -15.03 3.81 -9.73
CA HIS A 23 -14.98 3.56 -8.30
C HIS A 23 -14.34 2.21 -7.97
N GLN A 24 -14.74 1.15 -8.68
CA GLN A 24 -14.12 -0.18 -8.54
C GLN A 24 -12.64 -0.19 -8.91
N LEU A 25 -12.25 0.53 -9.96
CA LEU A 25 -10.86 0.63 -10.38
C LEU A 25 -10.01 1.30 -9.29
N ILE A 26 -10.45 2.44 -8.75
CA ILE A 26 -9.72 3.17 -7.72
C ILE A 26 -9.54 2.31 -6.47
N ARG A 27 -10.58 1.59 -6.05
CA ARG A 27 -10.50 0.67 -4.89
C ARG A 27 -9.48 -0.46 -5.08
N LYS A 28 -9.34 -0.98 -6.30
CA LYS A 28 -8.31 -2.00 -6.63
C LYS A 28 -6.89 -1.46 -6.58
N LEU A 29 -6.70 -0.14 -6.77
CA LEU A 29 -5.37 0.49 -6.70
C LEU A 29 -4.87 0.68 -5.27
N THR A 30 -5.76 0.64 -4.29
CA THR A 30 -5.44 0.91 -2.88
C THR A 30 -4.32 0.03 -2.33
N ARG A 31 -4.36 -1.29 -2.56
CA ARG A 31 -3.31 -2.20 -2.10
C ARG A 31 -1.98 -1.94 -2.82
N PRO A 32 -1.91 -1.92 -4.18
CA PRO A 32 -0.69 -1.55 -4.88
C PRO A 32 -0.08 -0.22 -4.41
N ILE A 33 -0.91 0.80 -4.20
CA ILE A 33 -0.49 2.10 -3.67
C ILE A 33 0.18 1.94 -2.30
N GLY A 34 -0.47 1.23 -1.37
CA GLY A 34 0.08 0.98 -0.05
C GLY A 34 1.39 0.20 -0.09
N GLU A 35 1.49 -0.80 -0.96
CA GLU A 35 2.70 -1.62 -1.16
C GLU A 35 3.87 -0.79 -1.70
N ILE A 36 3.61 0.09 -2.66
CA ILE A 36 4.63 1.01 -3.21
C ILE A 36 5.03 2.04 -2.16
N ALA A 37 4.08 2.61 -1.42
CA ALA A 37 4.36 3.56 -0.34
C ALA A 37 5.28 2.94 0.73
N ALA A 38 5.00 1.70 1.15
CA ALA A 38 5.87 0.96 2.07
C ALA A 38 7.25 0.68 1.46
N LEU A 39 7.33 0.28 0.20
CA LEU A 39 8.59 0.05 -0.50
C LEU A 39 9.46 1.32 -0.58
N LEU A 40 8.85 2.48 -0.85
CA LEU A 40 9.54 3.77 -0.87
C LEU A 40 10.11 4.13 0.50
N GLN A 41 9.34 3.94 1.57
CA GLN A 41 9.81 4.16 2.94
C GLN A 41 10.98 3.25 3.32
N GLU A 42 10.89 1.97 2.97
CA GLU A 42 12.01 1.03 3.14
C GLU A 42 13.26 1.47 2.38
N ASN A 43 13.10 1.97 1.15
CA ASN A 43 14.22 2.44 0.33
C ASN A 43 14.84 3.75 0.83
N ILE A 44 14.02 4.67 1.33
CA ILE A 44 14.51 5.90 1.98
C ILE A 44 15.33 5.50 3.22
N HIS A 45 14.79 4.61 4.04
CA HIS A 45 15.47 4.13 5.24
C HIS A 45 16.81 3.44 4.90
N LEU A 46 16.83 2.55 3.91
CA LEU A 46 18.05 1.89 3.45
C LEU A 46 19.10 2.87 2.93
N ALA A 47 18.68 3.91 2.19
CA ALA A 47 19.59 4.94 1.68
C ALA A 47 20.16 5.80 2.81
N GLU A 48 19.37 6.19 3.81
CA GLU A 48 19.82 6.93 4.99
C GLU A 48 20.75 6.09 5.87
N GLN A 49 20.44 4.80 6.09
CA GLN A 49 21.33 3.87 6.78
C GLN A 49 22.66 3.71 6.03
N HIS A 50 22.62 3.57 4.70
CA HIS A 50 23.82 3.50 3.87
C HIS A 50 24.64 4.79 3.97
N LYS A 51 23.98 5.95 3.92
CA LYS A 51 24.63 7.26 4.13
C LYS A 51 25.39 7.26 5.45
N ASN A 52 24.71 6.94 6.56
CA ASN A 52 25.33 6.90 7.89
C ASN A 52 26.51 5.93 7.97
N LYS A 53 26.37 4.74 7.38
CA LYS A 53 27.44 3.74 7.28
C LYS A 53 28.66 4.30 6.53
N VAL A 54 28.46 4.98 5.39
CA VAL A 54 29.54 5.63 4.63
C VAL A 54 30.18 6.76 5.43
N LEU A 55 29.40 7.55 6.19
CA LEU A 55 29.92 8.59 7.08
C LEU A 55 30.81 8.02 8.19
N THR A 56 30.39 6.93 8.84
CA THR A 56 31.12 6.32 9.96
C THR A 56 32.27 5.41 9.52
N LYS A 57 32.48 5.24 8.21
CA LYS A 57 33.49 4.35 7.62
C LYS A 57 33.41 2.92 8.18
N ALA A 58 32.19 2.38 8.33
CA ALA A 58 32.06 1.01 8.81
C ALA A 58 32.76 0.01 7.85
N ASN A 59 33.29 -1.08 8.40
CA ASN A 59 33.91 -2.13 7.60
C ASN A 59 32.86 -2.79 6.67
N ASP A 60 33.29 -3.31 5.51
CA ASP A 60 32.47 -4.01 4.51
C ASP A 60 31.43 -3.18 3.71
N ILE A 61 31.55 -1.85 3.69
CA ILE A 61 30.69 -1.01 2.84
C ILE A 61 31.33 -0.78 1.48
N THR A 62 30.54 -0.92 0.42
CA THR A 62 30.87 -0.37 -0.91
C THR A 62 30.17 0.98 -1.08
N PRO A 63 30.85 2.13 -0.87
CA PRO A 63 30.18 3.45 -0.84
C PRO A 63 29.42 3.77 -2.13
N ASN A 64 29.92 3.24 -3.25
CA ASN A 64 29.39 3.43 -4.59
C ASN A 64 28.20 2.52 -4.93
N ARG A 65 27.65 1.75 -3.99
CA ARG A 65 26.50 0.87 -4.23
C ARG A 65 25.41 1.14 -3.19
N ILE A 66 24.35 1.84 -3.59
CA ILE A 66 23.24 2.14 -2.67
C ILE A 66 22.34 0.89 -2.59
N PRO A 67 22.15 0.30 -1.40
CA PRO A 67 21.19 -0.78 -1.22
C PRO A 67 19.77 -0.25 -1.47
N GLN A 68 18.96 -1.00 -2.22
CA GLN A 68 17.55 -0.71 -2.42
C GLN A 68 16.78 -2.02 -2.59
N LYS A 69 15.53 -2.03 -2.18
CA LYS A 69 14.58 -3.08 -2.50
C LYS A 69 13.85 -2.76 -3.79
N VAL A 70 13.75 -3.76 -4.65
CA VAL A 70 12.86 -3.78 -5.82
C VAL A 70 11.77 -4.80 -5.57
N ALA A 71 10.61 -4.56 -6.15
CA ALA A 71 9.47 -5.45 -6.02
C ALA A 71 9.06 -6.05 -7.37
N GLU A 72 8.60 -7.29 -7.31
CA GLU A 72 7.97 -8.03 -8.40
C GLU A 72 6.54 -8.39 -7.99
N VAL A 73 5.61 -8.22 -8.93
CA VAL A 73 4.22 -8.67 -8.78
C VAL A 73 4.10 -10.04 -9.42
N VAL A 74 3.87 -11.06 -8.61
CA VAL A 74 3.66 -12.43 -9.08
C VAL A 74 2.19 -12.76 -9.01
N LEU A 75 1.54 -12.92 -10.18
CA LEU A 75 0.15 -13.34 -10.25
C LEU A 75 -0.01 -14.75 -9.68
N LEU A 76 -1.06 -14.93 -8.89
CA LEU A 76 -1.45 -16.24 -8.39
C LEU A 76 -2.22 -17.00 -9.47
N GLU A 77 -1.95 -18.30 -9.59
CA GLU A 77 -2.70 -19.19 -10.47
C GLU A 77 -4.21 -19.18 -10.14
N TYR A 78 -4.53 -19.08 -8.84
CA TYR A 78 -5.90 -18.94 -8.35
C TYR A 78 -5.95 -17.93 -7.21
N PRO A 79 -7.01 -17.10 -7.14
CA PRO A 79 -7.22 -16.20 -6.01
C PRO A 79 -7.33 -16.95 -4.69
N ARG A 80 -6.83 -16.35 -3.61
CA ARG A 80 -6.80 -16.94 -2.26
C ARG A 80 -7.46 -16.01 -1.26
N THR A 81 -8.06 -16.57 -0.22
CA THR A 81 -8.41 -15.82 0.99
C THR A 81 -7.37 -16.12 2.05
N ILE A 82 -6.65 -15.12 2.51
CA ILE A 82 -5.67 -15.24 3.60
C ILE A 82 -6.14 -14.49 4.83
N CYS A 83 -5.66 -14.90 6.01
CA CYS A 83 -5.93 -14.20 7.25
C CYS A 83 -4.74 -13.30 7.60
N THR A 84 -5.02 -12.01 7.85
CA THR A 84 -4.04 -10.99 8.24
C THR A 84 -4.04 -10.72 9.76
N SER A 85 -4.71 -11.57 10.54
CA SER A 85 -4.74 -11.44 12.00
C SER A 85 -3.38 -11.75 12.60
N LYS A 86 -3.00 -10.99 13.64
CA LYS A 86 -1.77 -11.21 14.42
C LYS A 86 -1.61 -12.66 14.91
N LYS A 87 -2.73 -13.34 15.20
CA LYS A 87 -2.75 -14.73 15.68
C LYS A 87 -2.15 -15.73 14.68
N PHE A 88 -2.22 -15.42 13.39
CA PHE A 88 -1.78 -16.30 12.30
C PHE A 88 -0.70 -15.67 11.42
N SER A 89 -0.07 -14.63 11.93
CA SER A 89 1.13 -14.05 11.37
C SER A 89 2.31 -14.34 12.30
N LYS A 90 3.45 -14.73 11.74
CA LYS A 90 4.71 -14.82 12.48
C LYS A 90 5.76 -13.96 11.81
N VAL A 91 6.65 -13.38 12.60
CA VAL A 91 7.86 -12.78 12.05
C VAL A 91 8.86 -13.90 11.78
N VAL A 92 9.27 -14.04 10.53
CA VAL A 92 10.34 -14.95 10.10
C VAL A 92 11.53 -14.14 9.60
N LYS A 93 12.74 -14.62 9.90
CA LYS A 93 13.96 -14.06 9.35
C LYS A 93 14.33 -14.84 8.09
N VAL A 94 14.33 -14.17 6.93
CA VAL A 94 14.69 -14.75 5.63
C VAL A 94 15.77 -13.86 5.01
N ASN A 95 16.96 -14.40 4.76
CA ASN A 95 18.10 -13.67 4.18
C ASN A 95 18.43 -12.36 4.95
N ASP A 96 18.51 -12.45 6.27
CA ASP A 96 18.73 -11.32 7.20
C ASP A 96 17.65 -10.23 7.23
N GLU A 97 16.53 -10.43 6.54
CA GLU A 97 15.38 -9.55 6.57
C GLU A 97 14.24 -10.17 7.41
N MET A 98 13.63 -9.38 8.28
CA MET A 98 12.42 -9.81 8.98
C MET A 98 11.17 -9.58 8.12
N LYS A 99 10.40 -10.65 7.93
CA LYS A 99 9.18 -10.69 7.13
C LYS A 99 8.03 -11.20 7.97
N VAL A 100 6.85 -10.62 7.75
CA VAL A 100 5.61 -11.15 8.33
C VAL A 100 5.12 -12.26 7.40
N ASP A 101 5.16 -13.50 7.88
CA ASP A 101 4.66 -14.68 7.17
C ASP A 101 3.24 -14.99 7.65
N TYR A 102 2.29 -14.93 6.71
CA TYR A 102 0.90 -15.27 6.92
C TYR A 102 0.72 -16.78 6.81
N ILE A 103 0.77 -17.46 7.96
CA ILE A 103 0.81 -18.92 8.07
C ILE A 103 -0.47 -19.56 7.51
N VAL A 104 -1.60 -18.86 7.58
CA VAL A 104 -2.90 -19.44 7.26
C VAL A 104 -3.50 -18.86 5.98
N GLN A 105 -3.43 -19.68 4.93
CA GLN A 105 -4.27 -19.53 3.73
C GLN A 105 -5.66 -20.11 4.02
N CYS A 106 -6.62 -19.26 4.41
CA CYS A 106 -7.97 -19.67 4.78
C CYS A 106 -8.71 -20.41 3.65
N HIS A 107 -8.55 -19.96 2.41
CA HIS A 107 -9.13 -20.60 1.22
C HIS A 107 -8.17 -20.52 0.02
N ARG A 108 -7.75 -21.66 -0.55
CA ARG A 108 -6.70 -21.73 -1.60
C ARG A 108 -7.19 -21.43 -3.02
N HIS A 109 -8.46 -21.68 -3.31
CA HIS A 109 -9.05 -21.51 -4.64
C HIS A 109 -10.37 -20.76 -4.47
N CYS A 110 -10.27 -19.48 -4.15
CA CYS A 110 -11.41 -18.65 -3.82
C CYS A 110 -11.99 -17.98 -5.07
N TYR A 111 -12.93 -18.66 -5.73
CA TYR A 111 -13.66 -18.14 -6.90
C TYR A 111 -14.76 -17.15 -6.54
N LEU A 112 -14.59 -16.40 -5.45
CA LEU A 112 -15.58 -15.43 -5.00
C LEU A 112 -15.66 -14.31 -6.05
N GLN A 113 -16.78 -14.25 -6.77
CA GLN A 113 -17.04 -13.24 -7.79
C GLN A 113 -17.66 -11.99 -7.16
N GLY A 114 -17.38 -10.83 -7.75
CA GLY A 114 -17.86 -9.55 -7.23
C GLY A 114 -17.09 -9.02 -6.01
N VAL A 115 -16.04 -9.71 -5.56
CA VAL A 115 -15.11 -9.13 -4.57
C VAL A 115 -14.28 -8.08 -5.26
N GLU A 116 -14.27 -6.87 -4.70
CA GLU A 116 -13.20 -5.93 -4.99
C GLU A 116 -11.92 -6.56 -4.43
N GLN A 117 -11.15 -7.14 -5.35
CA GLN A 117 -9.88 -7.79 -5.05
C GLN A 117 -8.99 -6.79 -4.32
N GLU A 118 -8.18 -7.30 -3.39
CA GLU A 118 -7.21 -6.45 -2.72
C GLU A 118 -7.84 -5.34 -1.88
N VAL A 119 -9.00 -5.60 -1.27
CA VAL A 119 -9.64 -4.68 -0.32
C VAL A 119 -9.71 -5.34 1.07
N ILE A 120 -9.14 -4.67 2.07
CA ILE A 120 -9.33 -5.01 3.48
C ILE A 120 -10.76 -4.65 3.89
N ASN A 121 -11.34 -5.36 4.85
CA ASN A 121 -12.70 -5.06 5.35
C ASN A 121 -13.80 -5.14 4.29
N ASN A 122 -13.63 -5.87 3.19
CA ASN A 122 -14.69 -6.07 2.21
C ASN A 122 -15.78 -7.03 2.72
N PRO A 123 -17.03 -6.60 2.97
CA PRO A 123 -18.08 -7.45 3.52
C PRO A 123 -18.43 -8.65 2.64
N ILE A 124 -18.12 -8.60 1.34
CA ILE A 124 -18.34 -9.70 0.41
C ILE A 124 -17.51 -10.93 0.82
N LEU A 125 -16.42 -10.76 1.58
CA LEU A 125 -15.65 -11.86 2.16
C LEU A 125 -16.49 -12.79 3.05
N LYS A 126 -17.62 -12.33 3.61
CA LYS A 126 -18.58 -13.19 4.33
C LYS A 126 -19.16 -14.31 3.45
N HIS A 127 -19.07 -14.18 2.14
CA HIS A 127 -19.50 -15.19 1.17
C HIS A 127 -18.38 -16.16 0.77
N CYS A 128 -17.15 -15.98 1.26
CA CYS A 128 -16.08 -16.96 1.09
C CYS A 128 -16.48 -18.27 1.77
N ARG A 129 -16.27 -19.42 1.10
CA ARG A 129 -16.60 -20.75 1.65
C ARG A 129 -15.93 -21.05 3.00
N ALA A 130 -14.76 -20.45 3.25
CA ALA A 130 -14.05 -20.59 4.50
C ALA A 130 -14.67 -19.79 5.65
N ILE A 131 -15.54 -18.82 5.37
CA ILE A 131 -16.19 -17.95 6.35
C ILE A 131 -17.64 -18.38 6.53
N ASP A 132 -18.06 -18.53 7.78
CA ASP A 132 -19.45 -18.76 8.12
C ASP A 132 -20.27 -17.49 7.89
N LYS A 133 -21.28 -17.57 7.03
CA LYS A 133 -22.06 -16.41 6.59
C LYS A 133 -22.89 -15.78 7.72
N ILE A 134 -23.31 -16.58 8.70
CA ILE A 134 -24.20 -16.13 9.79
C ILE A 134 -23.38 -15.42 10.86
N THR A 135 -22.31 -16.06 11.31
CA THR A 135 -21.46 -15.55 12.39
C THR A 135 -20.39 -14.59 11.90
N GLY A 136 -20.01 -14.66 10.61
CA GLY A 136 -18.89 -13.90 10.06
C GLY A 136 -17.52 -14.44 10.49
N ILE A 137 -17.47 -15.63 11.10
CA ILE A 137 -16.24 -16.24 11.63
C ILE A 137 -15.68 -17.24 10.62
N CYS A 138 -14.37 -17.18 10.40
CA CYS A 138 -13.67 -18.13 9.55
C CYS A 138 -13.60 -19.51 10.20
N LYS A 139 -14.09 -20.55 9.51
CA LYS A 139 -14.09 -21.94 9.95
C LYS A 139 -12.68 -22.51 10.09
N ARG A 140 -11.68 -21.92 9.42
CA ARG A 140 -10.30 -22.39 9.42
C ARG A 140 -9.41 -21.74 10.47
N CYS A 141 -9.49 -20.41 10.62
CA CYS A 141 -8.64 -19.67 11.56
C CYS A 141 -9.39 -19.13 12.78
N GLN A 142 -10.73 -19.15 12.79
CA GLN A 142 -11.58 -18.60 13.85
C GLN A 142 -11.44 -17.07 14.03
N CYS A 143 -10.88 -16.35 13.06
CA CYS A 143 -10.90 -14.89 13.02
C CYS A 143 -12.14 -14.39 12.28
N GLU A 144 -12.56 -13.16 12.59
CA GLU A 144 -13.61 -12.45 11.87
C GLU A 144 -13.25 -12.20 10.40
N TRP A 145 -14.26 -12.11 9.55
CA TRP A 145 -14.15 -11.87 8.12
C TRP A 145 -13.34 -10.60 7.75
N ASN A 146 -13.37 -9.57 8.59
CA ASN A 146 -12.62 -8.31 8.44
C ASN A 146 -11.09 -8.47 8.60
N ASN A 147 -10.64 -9.58 9.19
CA ASN A 147 -9.23 -9.95 9.29
C ASN A 147 -8.76 -10.79 8.08
N HIS A 148 -9.52 -10.79 6.99
CA HIS A 148 -9.19 -11.54 5.79
C HIS A 148 -9.09 -10.62 4.59
N ILE A 149 -8.28 -11.03 3.63
CA ILE A 149 -8.18 -10.37 2.33
C ILE A 149 -8.27 -11.41 1.23
N HIS A 150 -8.88 -11.02 0.11
CA HIS A 150 -8.90 -11.81 -1.13
C HIS A 150 -7.79 -11.30 -2.04
N VAL A 151 -6.79 -12.16 -2.26
CA VAL A 151 -5.57 -11.81 -2.99
C VAL A 151 -5.47 -12.59 -4.28
N THR A 152 -5.00 -11.91 -5.31
CA THR A 152 -4.78 -12.42 -6.67
C THR A 152 -3.32 -12.36 -7.08
N TYR A 153 -2.49 -11.68 -6.31
CA TYR A 153 -1.06 -11.59 -6.54
C TYR A 153 -0.27 -11.57 -5.21
N GLU A 154 1.01 -11.91 -5.32
CA GLU A 154 2.03 -11.74 -4.29
C GLU A 154 2.96 -10.58 -4.67
N PHE A 155 3.24 -9.70 -3.71
CA PHE A 155 4.19 -8.61 -3.86
C PHE A 155 5.54 -9.02 -3.27
N LYS A 156 6.48 -9.45 -4.11
CA LYS A 156 7.76 -10.01 -3.67
C LYS A 156 8.85 -8.95 -3.72
N LYS A 157 9.46 -8.66 -2.57
CA LYS A 157 10.57 -7.72 -2.43
C LYS A 157 11.91 -8.45 -2.43
N HIS A 158 12.88 -7.91 -3.15
CA HIS A 158 14.25 -8.41 -3.21
C HIS A 158 15.25 -7.26 -3.05
N LEU A 159 16.29 -7.50 -2.24
CA LEU A 159 17.40 -6.55 -2.09
C LEU A 159 18.26 -6.56 -3.36
N THR A 160 18.55 -5.38 -3.85
CA THR A 160 19.48 -5.14 -4.95
C THR A 160 20.36 -3.92 -4.63
N TYR A 161 21.32 -3.64 -5.51
CA TYR A 161 22.25 -2.55 -5.34
C TYR A 161 22.19 -1.65 -6.57
N ARG A 162 21.99 -0.35 -6.33
CA ARG A 162 22.12 0.67 -7.36
C ARG A 162 23.56 1.14 -7.42
N GLU A 163 24.24 0.86 -8.52
CA GLU A 163 25.57 1.41 -8.78
C GLU A 163 25.50 2.93 -8.88
N ILE A 164 26.48 3.59 -8.25
CA ILE A 164 26.68 5.03 -8.29
C ILE A 164 27.68 5.38 -9.42
N THR A 165 28.15 4.43 -10.24
CA THR A 165 29.22 4.67 -11.22
C THR A 165 28.82 5.57 -12.41
N ASN A 166 29.53 6.71 -12.51
CA ASN A 166 29.73 7.67 -13.60
C ASN A 166 28.76 7.74 -14.81
N GLU A 167 27.74 8.60 -14.71
CA GLU A 167 27.54 9.61 -15.75
C GLU A 167 28.55 10.75 -15.48
N ARG A 168 29.71 10.68 -16.12
CA ARG A 168 30.77 11.71 -16.22
C ARG A 168 31.21 12.43 -14.92
N SER A 169 32.45 12.11 -14.51
CA SER A 169 33.42 13.01 -13.86
C SER A 169 33.53 13.03 -12.32
N SER A 170 34.81 12.95 -11.91
CA SER A 170 35.45 13.46 -10.69
C SER A 170 35.29 12.67 -9.39
N ASN A 171 36.31 11.86 -9.10
CA ASN A 171 36.62 11.24 -7.81
C ASN A 171 36.83 12.29 -6.70
N SER A 172 35.77 12.67 -6.00
CA SER A 172 35.89 13.22 -4.65
C SER A 172 34.79 12.63 -3.77
N SER A 173 35.10 12.35 -2.51
CA SER A 173 34.13 11.77 -1.56
C SER A 173 32.90 12.66 -1.34
N GLN A 174 32.98 13.96 -1.64
CA GLN A 174 31.83 14.88 -1.74
C GLN A 174 30.81 14.52 -2.84
N ASN A 175 31.23 13.77 -3.87
CA ASN A 175 30.39 13.30 -4.96
C ASN A 175 29.49 12.11 -4.54
N ILE A 176 29.90 11.33 -3.54
CA ILE A 176 29.13 10.14 -3.11
C ILE A 176 27.93 10.56 -2.25
N PHE A 177 28.15 11.42 -1.25
CA PHE A 177 27.08 11.90 -0.38
C PHE A 177 26.00 12.66 -1.17
N SER A 178 26.41 13.55 -2.09
CA SER A 178 25.46 14.27 -2.94
C SER A 178 24.64 13.34 -3.85
N ARG A 179 25.20 12.21 -4.29
CA ARG A 179 24.46 11.20 -5.06
C ARG A 179 23.50 10.39 -4.20
N ILE A 180 23.87 10.06 -2.97
CA ILE A 180 22.97 9.41 -2.01
C ILE A 180 21.81 10.36 -1.67
N ASP A 181 22.10 11.63 -1.39
CA ASP A 181 21.10 12.66 -1.13
C ASP A 181 20.17 12.87 -2.32
N ARG A 182 20.70 12.89 -3.54
CA ARG A 182 19.90 12.93 -4.76
C ARG A 182 18.95 11.74 -4.85
N ARG A 183 19.40 10.52 -4.51
CA ARG A 183 18.53 9.33 -4.53
C ARG A 183 17.44 9.42 -3.46
N ILE A 184 17.77 9.87 -2.25
CA ILE A 184 16.77 10.12 -1.19
C ILE A 184 15.74 11.15 -1.66
N ALA A 185 16.17 12.24 -2.29
CA ALA A 185 15.29 13.26 -2.84
C ALA A 185 14.37 12.70 -3.94
N GLN A 186 14.90 11.86 -4.84
CA GLN A 186 14.09 11.17 -5.86
C GLN A 186 13.02 10.27 -5.23
N LEU A 187 13.38 9.47 -4.23
CA LEU A 187 12.42 8.61 -3.53
C LEU A 187 11.33 9.41 -2.82
N LYS A 188 11.69 10.53 -2.18
CA LYS A 188 10.73 11.46 -1.55
C LYS A 188 9.82 12.11 -2.61
N GLN A 189 10.35 12.45 -3.77
CA GLN A 189 9.56 12.99 -4.89
C GLN A 189 8.59 11.94 -5.46
N GLU A 190 9.03 10.69 -5.62
CA GLU A 190 8.15 9.58 -6.03
C GLU A 190 7.00 9.40 -5.02
N GLN A 191 7.31 9.47 -3.72
CA GLN A 191 6.31 9.39 -2.64
C GLN A 191 5.31 10.55 -2.70
N GLU A 192 5.80 11.77 -2.93
CA GLU A 192 4.97 12.98 -3.07
C GLU A 192 3.96 12.84 -4.22
N ILE A 193 4.42 12.35 -5.38
CA ILE A 193 3.56 12.11 -6.54
C ILE A 193 2.46 11.10 -6.21
N ILE A 194 2.82 9.98 -5.56
CA ILE A 194 1.85 8.95 -5.16
C ILE A 194 0.82 9.55 -4.21
N ARG A 195 1.26 10.26 -3.17
CA ARG A 195 0.39 10.92 -2.20
C ARG A 195 -0.61 11.85 -2.89
N HIS A 196 -0.12 12.71 -3.78
CA HIS A 196 -0.94 13.65 -4.52
C HIS A 196 -2.00 12.97 -5.40
N ILE A 197 -1.62 11.90 -6.11
CA ILE A 197 -2.55 11.11 -6.91
C ILE A 197 -3.61 10.47 -6.00
N CYS A 198 -3.21 9.90 -4.87
CA CYS A 198 -4.14 9.29 -3.91
C CYS A 198 -5.16 10.29 -3.39
N ALA A 199 -4.72 11.49 -2.99
CA ALA A 199 -5.61 12.54 -2.51
C ALA A 199 -6.65 12.92 -3.57
N LYS A 200 -6.21 13.10 -4.84
CA LYS A 200 -7.11 13.37 -5.96
C LYS A 200 -8.12 12.25 -6.22
N LEU A 201 -7.69 10.99 -6.22
CA LEU A 201 -8.58 9.85 -6.40
C LEU A 201 -9.61 9.77 -5.28
N THR A 202 -9.19 9.98 -4.02
CA THR A 202 -10.11 9.98 -2.87
C THR A 202 -11.12 11.12 -2.94
N LEU A 203 -10.72 12.30 -3.40
CA LEU A 203 -11.64 13.43 -3.59
C LEU A 203 -12.64 13.14 -4.71
N PHE A 204 -12.18 12.57 -5.82
CA PHE A 204 -13.05 12.13 -6.90
C PHE A 204 -14.08 11.11 -6.40
N LEU A 205 -13.66 10.12 -5.62
CA LEU A 205 -14.57 9.15 -4.99
C LEU A 205 -15.58 9.85 -4.07
N ARG A 206 -15.13 10.79 -3.21
CA ARG A 206 -16.04 11.50 -2.30
C ARG A 206 -17.07 12.35 -3.01
N ALA A 207 -16.69 13.02 -4.11
CA ALA A 207 -17.60 13.86 -4.88
C ALA A 207 -18.66 13.05 -5.65
N ASN A 208 -18.34 11.80 -6.02
CA ASN A 208 -19.17 10.99 -6.91
C ASN A 208 -19.73 9.70 -6.29
N SER A 209 -19.35 9.36 -5.05
CA SER A 209 -19.84 8.17 -4.36
C SER A 209 -21.04 8.48 -3.49
N ILE A 210 -22.04 7.59 -3.54
CA ILE A 210 -23.20 7.60 -2.64
C ILE A 210 -22.76 7.30 -1.18
N ASN A 211 -21.58 6.68 -0.98
CA ASN A 211 -21.01 6.40 0.33
C ASN A 211 -19.60 7.02 0.47
N PRO A 212 -19.43 8.13 1.22
CA PRO A 212 -18.21 8.96 1.21
C PRO A 212 -17.02 8.41 2.04
N THR A 213 -17.09 7.20 2.57
CA THR A 213 -16.14 6.69 3.57
C THR A 213 -15.31 5.51 3.08
N ASN A 214 -14.48 5.73 2.06
CA ASN A 214 -13.40 4.80 1.75
C ASN A 214 -12.06 5.52 1.93
N GLU A 215 -11.52 5.40 3.15
CA GLU A 215 -10.11 5.68 3.43
C GLU A 215 -9.29 4.39 3.33
N ASP A 216 -9.61 3.54 2.36
CA ASP A 216 -9.00 2.22 2.17
C ASP A 216 -7.46 2.32 2.12
N ILE A 217 -6.93 3.42 1.58
CA ILE A 217 -5.48 3.69 1.52
C ILE A 217 -4.88 3.80 2.91
N ILE A 218 -5.56 4.52 3.82
CA ILE A 218 -5.14 4.64 5.22
C ILE A 218 -5.25 3.28 5.91
N GLU A 219 -6.26 2.48 5.62
CA GLU A 219 -6.38 1.12 6.18
C GLU A 219 -5.21 0.23 5.75
N TYR A 220 -4.80 0.31 4.48
CA TYR A 220 -3.63 -0.42 3.98
C TYR A 220 -2.31 0.08 4.56
N ILE A 221 -2.10 1.40 4.66
CA ILE A 221 -0.89 1.93 5.29
C ILE A 221 -0.86 1.54 6.78
N ASN A 222 -1.99 1.56 7.49
CA ASN A 222 -2.09 1.09 8.87
C ASN A 222 -1.80 -0.41 9.00
N HIS A 223 -2.20 -1.21 8.01
CA HIS A 223 -1.83 -2.61 7.93
C HIS A 223 -0.31 -2.78 7.85
N PHE A 224 0.39 -2.02 7.01
CA PHE A 224 1.86 -2.03 6.95
C PHE A 224 2.52 -1.51 8.24
N ILE A 225 2.00 -0.44 8.84
CA ILE A 225 2.49 0.05 10.14
C ILE A 225 2.40 -1.05 11.21
N ARG A 226 1.31 -1.84 11.19
CA ARG A 226 1.15 -2.98 12.10
C ARG A 226 2.21 -4.04 11.83
N GLU A 227 2.43 -4.42 10.58
CA GLU A 227 3.49 -5.38 10.21
C GLU A 227 4.87 -4.91 10.69
N GLU A 228 5.21 -3.64 10.46
CA GLU A 228 6.47 -3.05 10.90
C GLU A 228 6.59 -3.05 12.43
N LYS A 229 5.52 -2.75 13.17
CA LYS A 229 5.53 -2.86 14.65
C LYS A 229 5.77 -4.30 15.13
N GLU A 230 5.21 -5.31 14.45
CA GLU A 230 5.49 -6.71 14.79
C GLU A 230 6.96 -7.07 14.55
N LYS A 231 7.57 -6.59 13.44
CA LYS A 231 9.01 -6.74 13.20
C LYS A 231 9.83 -6.01 14.27
N GLN A 232 9.45 -4.80 14.64
CA GLN A 232 10.11 -4.02 15.70
C GLN A 232 10.12 -4.79 17.03
N ASN A 233 8.98 -5.36 17.42
CA ASN A 233 8.86 -6.20 18.62
C ASN A 233 9.74 -7.46 18.57
N ALA A 234 10.02 -7.97 17.37
CA ALA A 234 10.95 -9.07 17.13
C ALA A 234 12.42 -8.63 17.03
N GLY A 235 12.71 -7.35 17.22
CA GLY A 235 14.07 -6.78 17.27
C GLY A 235 14.51 -6.02 16.01
N ASP A 236 13.58 -5.62 15.12
CA ASP A 236 13.93 -4.91 13.88
C ASP A 236 14.26 -3.45 14.17
N ASN A 237 15.20 -2.89 13.41
CA ASN A 237 15.52 -1.48 13.49
C ASN A 237 14.79 -0.69 12.38
N ASN A 238 13.47 -0.61 12.50
CA ASN A 238 12.57 -0.05 11.49
C ASN A 238 11.73 1.14 12.02
N GLU A 239 12.10 1.74 13.14
CA GLU A 239 11.36 2.87 13.74
C GLU A 239 11.14 4.02 12.74
N GLN A 240 12.16 4.34 11.95
CA GLN A 240 12.06 5.39 10.94
C GLN A 240 11.08 5.06 9.80
N ILE A 241 10.90 3.77 9.48
CA ILE A 241 9.89 3.33 8.50
C ILE A 241 8.49 3.55 9.08
N ILE A 242 8.28 3.19 10.35
CA ILE A 242 6.99 3.41 11.04
C ILE A 242 6.64 4.90 11.09
N ILE A 243 7.60 5.76 11.46
CA ILE A 243 7.42 7.22 11.50
C ILE A 243 7.12 7.76 10.09
N GLY A 244 7.86 7.30 9.07
CA GLY A 244 7.64 7.71 7.69
C GLY A 244 6.25 7.35 7.15
N LEU A 245 5.76 6.16 7.48
CA LEU A 245 4.39 5.73 7.12
C LEU A 245 3.31 6.53 7.86
N GLN A 246 3.53 6.87 9.14
CA GLN A 246 2.62 7.72 9.91
C GLN A 246 2.57 9.15 9.35
N ASN A 247 3.72 9.72 8.99
CA ASN A 247 3.79 11.02 8.34
C ASN A 247 3.09 11.01 6.98
N LEU A 248 3.24 9.93 6.18
CA LEU A 248 2.53 9.79 4.92
C LEU A 248 0.99 9.83 5.10
N ILE A 249 0.46 9.16 6.12
CA ILE A 249 -0.97 9.23 6.45
C ILE A 249 -1.37 10.68 6.77
N LYS A 250 -0.59 11.36 7.62
CA LYS A 250 -0.86 12.73 8.02
C LYS A 250 -0.85 13.68 6.83
N GLU A 251 0.21 13.65 6.02
CA GLU A 251 0.35 14.51 4.83
C GLU A 251 -0.77 14.25 3.81
N TYR A 252 -1.18 12.99 3.64
CA TYR A 252 -2.31 12.62 2.78
C TYR A 252 -3.64 13.20 3.29
N GLN A 253 -3.87 13.13 4.61
CA GLN A 253 -5.06 13.73 5.23
C GLN A 253 -5.06 15.26 5.12
N ASP A 254 -3.92 15.90 5.37
CA ASP A 254 -3.72 17.35 5.25
C ASP A 254 -4.00 17.82 3.81
N GLU A 255 -3.50 17.09 2.82
CA GLU A 255 -3.73 17.39 1.40
C GLU A 255 -5.22 17.27 1.02
N ILE A 256 -5.90 16.22 1.48
CA ILE A 256 -7.36 16.09 1.28
C ILE A 256 -8.11 17.27 1.90
N ASN A 257 -7.72 17.71 3.09
CA ASN A 257 -8.36 18.84 3.77
C ASN A 257 -8.12 20.15 3.00
N LEU A 258 -6.90 20.38 2.53
CA LEU A 258 -6.57 21.55 1.69
C LEU A 258 -7.43 21.62 0.44
N PHE A 259 -7.59 20.48 -0.26
CA PHE A 259 -8.42 20.43 -1.46
C PHE A 259 -9.90 20.69 -1.16
N LYS A 260 -10.44 20.16 -0.05
CA LYS A 260 -11.81 20.45 0.36
C LYS A 260 -12.04 21.95 0.55
N SER A 261 -11.17 22.61 1.32
CA SER A 261 -11.26 24.05 1.55
C SER A 261 -11.23 24.85 0.24
N ASN A 262 -10.43 24.42 -0.75
CA ASN A 262 -10.39 25.08 -2.05
C ASN A 262 -11.68 24.89 -2.87
N VAL A 263 -12.30 23.70 -2.82
CA VAL A 263 -13.57 23.41 -3.49
C VAL A 263 -14.73 24.18 -2.84
N ASP A 264 -14.78 24.22 -1.51
CA ASP A 264 -15.82 24.94 -0.75
C ASP A 264 -15.73 26.46 -0.97
N ASN A 265 -14.51 27.01 -1.12
CA ASN A 265 -14.32 28.42 -1.44
C ASN A 265 -14.75 28.76 -2.88
N GLN A 266 -14.54 27.86 -3.85
CA GLN A 266 -14.97 28.05 -5.24
C GLN A 266 -16.50 27.91 -5.43
N ALA A 267 -17.19 27.16 -4.57
CA ALA A 267 -18.65 27.03 -4.61
C ALA A 267 -19.41 28.23 -4.00
N ASN A 268 -18.70 29.08 -3.24
CA ASN A 268 -19.24 30.27 -2.57
C ASN A 268 -18.87 31.60 -3.26
N THR A 269 -18.35 31.53 -4.49
CA THR A 269 -18.07 32.71 -5.36
C THR A 269 -18.90 32.62 -6.64
#